data_AF-A0A918MJV0-F1
#
_entry.id   AF-A0A918MJV0-F1
#
_cell.length_a   1.000
_cell.length_b   1.000
_cell.length_c   1.000
_cell.angle_alpha   90.00
_cell.angle_beta   90.00
_cell.angle_gamma   90.00
#
_symmetry.space_group_name_H-M   'P 1'
#
loop_
_entity.id
_entity.type
_entity.pdbx_description
1 polymer ?
#
loop_
_entity_poly.entity_id
_entity_poly.type
_entity_poly.pdbx_seq_one_letter_code
_entity_poly.pdbx_strand_id
1 'polypeptide(L)' 'MSRHLADKRTPSNGGRVKQFLRIAHDGGSSIWMKLLRQPVRVPASNRRAVEFLRIERGRQV' A
#
# COMPACT_ATOMS: atom_id res chain seq x y z
N MET A 1 -45.26 25.04 -19.75
CA MET A 1 -44.00 25.17 -18.98
C MET A 1 -42.88 24.47 -19.74
N SER A 2 -42.13 25.20 -20.57
CA SER A 2 -41.02 24.64 -21.34
C SER A 2 -39.74 24.64 -20.49
N ARG A 3 -39.06 23.48 -20.41
CA ARG A 3 -37.81 23.32 -19.66
C ARG A 3 -36.65 23.86 -20.50
N HIS A 4 -35.87 24.79 -19.94
CA HIS A 4 -34.78 25.47 -20.62
C HIS A 4 -33.68 24.48 -21.05
N LEU A 5 -33.01 24.71 -22.19
CA LEU A 5 -31.99 23.79 -22.71
C LEU A 5 -30.82 23.59 -21.72
N ALA A 6 -30.51 24.61 -20.91
CA ALA A 6 -29.48 24.52 -19.87
C ALA A 6 -29.89 23.72 -18.61
N ASP A 7 -31.17 23.34 -18.48
CA ASP A 7 -31.69 22.49 -17.39
C ASP A 7 -31.56 20.99 -17.67
N LYS A 8 -30.94 20.62 -18.80
CA LYS A 8 -30.59 19.24 -19.15
C LYS A 8 -29.22 18.88 -18.56
N ARG A 9 -29.09 18.94 -17.24
CA ARG A 9 -27.88 18.43 -16.57
C ARG A 9 -28.12 17.00 -16.12
N THR A 10 -27.24 16.10 -16.52
CA THR A 10 -27.22 14.74 -15.97
C THR A 10 -26.88 14.85 -14.49
N PRO A 11 -27.71 14.31 -13.57
CA PRO A 11 -27.40 14.34 -12.15
C PRO A 11 -26.10 13.57 -11.91
N SER A 12 -25.22 14.13 -11.07
CA SER A 12 -24.00 13.44 -10.65
C SER A 12 -24.36 12.32 -9.67
N ASN A 13 -23.86 11.09 -9.90
CA ASN A 13 -23.99 9.97 -8.96
C ASN A 13 -23.06 10.09 -7.73
N GLY A 14 -22.37 11.24 -7.57
CA GLY A 14 -21.45 11.45 -6.44
C GLY A 14 -20.24 10.52 -6.42
N GLY A 15 -19.94 9.82 -7.53
CA GLY A 15 -18.86 8.81 -7.59
C GLY A 15 -17.48 9.36 -7.22
N ARG A 16 -17.17 10.60 -7.58
CA ARG A 16 -15.91 11.26 -7.18
C ARG A 16 -15.82 11.46 -5.67
N VAL A 17 -16.92 11.83 -5.02
CA VAL A 17 -16.97 12.01 -3.56
C VAL A 17 -16.83 10.66 -2.86
N LYS A 18 -17.53 9.62 -3.33
CA LYS A 18 -17.40 8.26 -2.82
C LYS A 18 -15.95 7.75 -2.92
N GLN A 19 -15.29 8.00 -4.05
CA GLN A 19 -13.89 7.61 -4.25
C GLN A 19 -12.93 8.36 -3.33
N PHE A 20 -13.15 9.67 -3.14
CA PHE A 20 -12.34 10.46 -2.20
C PHE A 20 -12.47 9.95 -0.76
N LEU A 21 -13.70 9.70 -0.30
CA LEU A 21 -13.95 9.16 1.04
C LEU A 21 -13.33 7.78 1.23
N ARG A 22 -13.38 6.92 0.21
CA ARG A 22 -12.70 5.62 0.22
C ARG A 22 -11.19 5.77 0.37
N ILE A 23 -10.57 6.67 -0.39
CA ILE A 23 -9.12 6.93 -0.28
C ILE A 23 -8.77 7.50 1.10
N ALA A 24 -9.58 8.40 1.66
CA ALA A 24 -9.34 8.95 2.99
C ALA A 24 -9.43 7.86 4.07
N HIS A 25 -10.44 6.99 3.98
CA HIS A 25 -10.62 5.85 4.88
C HIS A 25 -9.48 4.82 4.77
N ASP A 26 -9.16 4.38 3.55
CA ASP A 26 -8.16 3.33 3.31
C ASP A 26 -6.71 3.86 3.42
N GLY A 27 -6.49 5.11 3.02
CA GLY A 27 -5.20 5.78 3.03
C GLY A 27 -4.76 6.25 4.41
N GLY A 28 -5.71 6.53 5.31
CA GLY A 28 -5.43 6.91 6.70
C GLY A 28 -4.58 5.88 7.42
N SER A 29 -4.90 4.59 7.33
CA SER A 29 -4.11 3.51 7.97
C SER A 29 -2.84 3.15 7.17
N SER A 30 -2.91 3.16 5.84
CA SER A 30 -1.81 2.72 4.97
C SER A 30 -0.63 3.69 4.95
N ILE A 31 -0.87 5.01 5.03
CA ILE A 31 0.21 6.01 5.04
C ILE A 31 1.00 5.91 6.36
N TRP A 32 0.32 5.81 7.50
CA TRP A 32 0.98 5.59 8.78
C TRP A 32 1.71 4.25 8.84
N MET A 33 1.14 3.17 8.31
CA MET A 33 1.84 1.88 8.22
C MET A 33 3.06 1.92 7.30
N LYS A 34 3.01 2.64 6.18
CA LYS A 34 4.16 2.82 5.28
C LYS A 34 5.25 3.70 5.89
N LEU A 35 4.87 4.68 6.71
CA LEU A 35 5.81 5.57 7.41
C LEU A 35 6.47 4.86 8.61
N LEU A 36 5.71 4.05 9.35
CA LEU A 36 6.20 3.31 10.53
C LEU A 36 6.94 2.02 10.18
N ARG A 37 6.72 1.46 8.98
CA ARG A 37 7.60 0.42 8.43
C ARG A 37 8.89 1.07 7.96
N GLN A 38 9.82 1.28 8.89
CA GLN A 38 11.23 1.36 8.51
C GLN A 38 11.55 0.12 7.66
N PRO A 39 12.03 0.25 6.40
CA PRO A 39 12.66 -0.86 5.75
C PRO A 39 13.96 -1.10 6.53
N VAL A 40 13.96 -2.10 7.42
CA VAL A 40 15.21 -2.64 7.93
C VAL A 40 16.00 -3.05 6.70
N ARG A 41 17.08 -2.31 6.40
CA ARG A 41 18.05 -2.69 5.39
C ARG A 41 18.77 -3.93 5.91
N VAL A 42 18.12 -5.07 5.86
CA VAL A 42 18.82 -6.34 5.97
C VAL A 42 19.41 -6.60 4.59
N PRO A 43 20.73 -6.53 4.41
CA PRO A 43 21.33 -6.95 3.16
C PRO A 43 21.05 -8.45 3.00
N ALA A 44 20.22 -8.79 2.00
CA ALA A 44 19.94 -10.18 1.62
C ALA A 44 21.17 -10.93 1.08
N SER A 45 22.35 -10.31 1.06
CA SER A 45 23.57 -10.87 0.49
C SER A 45 24.23 -11.95 1.36
N ASN A 46 24.04 -11.91 2.69
CA ASN A 46 24.86 -12.74 3.59
C ASN A 46 24.14 -13.91 4.26
N ARG A 47 22.87 -14.15 3.97
CA ARG A 47 22.11 -15.25 4.57
C ARG A 47 22.68 -16.63 4.17
N ARG A 48 23.01 -16.80 2.90
CA ARG A 48 23.63 -18.04 2.39
C ARG A 48 25.01 -18.30 3.01
N ALA A 49 25.85 -17.27 3.15
CA ALA A 49 27.17 -17.43 3.76
C ALA A 49 27.11 -17.86 5.23
N VAL A 50 26.17 -17.30 6.00
CA VAL A 50 25.92 -17.70 7.40
C VAL A 50 25.41 -19.15 7.47
N GLU A 51 24.54 -19.56 6.54
CA GLU A 51 24.05 -20.93 6.45
C GLU A 51 25.18 -21.93 6.13
N PHE A 52 26.09 -21.59 5.21
CA PHE A 52 27.27 -22.43 4.90
C PHE A 52 28.21 -22.61 6.10
N LEU A 53 28.59 -21.52 6.78
CA LEU A 53 29.44 -21.59 7.98
C LEU A 53 28.83 -22.44 9.10
N ARG A 54 27.49 -22.42 9.21
CA ARG A 54 26.77 -23.24 10.20
C ARG A 54 26.83 -24.73 9.86
N ILE A 55 26.74 -25.10 8.58
CA ILE A 55 26.86 -26.49 8.14
C ILE A 55 28.29 -27.00 8.38
N GLU A 56 29.30 -26.22 8.05
CA GLU A 56 30.71 -26.58 8.31
C GLU A 56 30.95 -26.82 9.80
N ARG A 57 30.43 -25.94 10.66
CA ARG A 57 30.58 -26.08 12.12
C ARG A 57 29.80 -27.27 12.69
N GLY A 58 28.67 -27.64 12.10
CA GLY A 58 27.87 -28.80 12.51
C GLY A 58 28.39 -30.15 11.97
N ARG A 59 29.33 -30.14 11.02
CA ARG A 59 29.98 -31.34 10.47
C ARG A 59 31.28 -31.73 11.18
N GLN A 60 31.73 -30.97 12.17
CA GLN A 60 32.78 -31.38 13.10
C GLN A 60 32.17 -32.24 14.22
N VAL A 61 31.78 -33.48 13.89
CA VAL A 61 31.56 -34.58 14.84
C VAL A 61 32.27 -35.80 14.30
#